data_AF-A0A7C4MCA1-F1
#
_entry.id   AF-A0A7C4MCA1-F1
#
_cell.length_a   1.000
_cell.length_b   1.000
_cell.length_c   1.000
_cell.angle_alpha   90.00
_cell.angle_beta   90.00
_cell.angle_gamma   90.00
#
_symmetry.space_group_name_H-M   'P 1'
#
loop_
_entity.id
_entity.type
_entity.pdbx_description
1 polymer ?
#
loop_
_entity_poly.entity_id
_entity_poly.type
_entity_poly.pdbx_seq_one_letter_code
_entity_poly.pdbx_strand_id
1 'polypeptide(L)' 'NDRELFVPNPEMVKQLVYRISGIRLKCAVRIAIETGATQGEVWRLTWPNVNLQNKTITIRHQRT' A
#
# COMPACT_ATOMS: atom_id res chain seq x y z
N ASN A 1 -25.33 12.93 -2.86
CA ASN A 1 -25.33 11.47 -3.08
C ASN A 1 -24.28 10.95 -2.13
N ASP A 2 -24.69 10.75 -0.90
CA ASP A 2 -23.79 10.56 0.23
C ASP A 2 -23.57 9.07 0.42
N ARG A 3 -22.31 8.66 0.38
CA ARG A 3 -21.92 7.26 0.52
C ARG A 3 -21.27 7.08 1.88
N GLU A 4 -22.00 6.44 2.78
CA GLU A 4 -21.41 5.98 4.04
C GLU A 4 -20.41 4.85 3.75
N LEU A 5 -19.21 4.99 4.31
CA LEU A 5 -18.12 4.02 4.20
C LEU A 5 -17.75 3.53 5.59
N PHE A 6 -17.70 2.22 5.76
CA PHE A 6 -17.32 1.59 7.01
C PHE A 6 -15.80 1.68 7.23
N VAL A 7 -15.37 2.13 8.41
CA VAL A 7 -13.96 2.17 8.79
C VAL A 7 -13.55 0.78 9.30
N PRO A 8 -12.61 0.08 8.63
CA PRO A 8 -12.19 -1.24 9.07
C PRO A 8 -11.43 -1.16 10.40
N ASN A 9 -11.68 -2.12 11.28
CA ASN A 9 -10.87 -2.30 12.48
C ASN A 9 -9.57 -3.07 12.16
N PRO A 10 -8.57 -3.09 13.07
CA PRO A 10 -7.29 -3.74 12.83
C PRO A 10 -7.39 -5.24 12.49
N GLU A 11 -8.34 -5.97 13.07
CA GLU A 11 -8.52 -7.40 12.78
C GLU A 11 -9.02 -7.65 11.35
N MET A 12 -9.91 -6.79 10.85
CA MET A 12 -10.36 -6.86 9.46
C MET A 12 -9.20 -6.64 8.47
N VAL A 13 -8.31 -5.69 8.77
CA VAL A 13 -7.12 -5.42 7.94
C VAL A 13 -6.16 -6.62 7.96
N LYS A 14 -5.94 -7.26 9.12
CA LYS A 14 -5.13 -8.48 9.22
C LYS A 14 -5.71 -9.62 8.38
N GLN A 15 -7.03 -9.83 8.45
CA GLN A 15 -7.71 -10.86 7.66
C GLN A 15 -7.60 -10.59 6.15
N LEU A 16 -7.74 -9.34 5.72
CA LEU A 16 -7.53 -8.93 4.33
C LEU A 16 -6.13 -9.32 3.87
N VAL A 17 -5.09 -8.88 4.59
CA VAL A 17 -3.70 -9.17 4.22
C VAL A 17 -3.42 -10.67 4.22
N TYR A 18 -3.95 -11.41 5.19
CA TYR A 18 -3.77 -12.87 5.27
C TYR A 18 -4.31 -13.59 4.02
N ARG A 19 -5.51 -13.22 3.58
CA ARG A 19 -6.23 -13.86 2.44
C ARG A 19 -5.60 -13.59 1.08
N ILE A 20 -4.73 -12.58 0.94
CA ILE A 20 -4.06 -12.32 -0.33
C ILE A 20 -3.01 -13.41 -0.62
N SER A 21 -3.26 -14.17 -1.68
CA SER A 21 -2.38 -15.25 -2.16
C SER A 21 -1.21 -14.74 -3.02
N GLY A 22 -1.46 -13.74 -3.87
CA GLY A 22 -0.45 -13.19 -4.76
C GLY A 22 0.59 -12.36 -4.00
N ILE A 23 1.86 -12.76 -4.05
CA ILE A 23 2.94 -12.08 -3.32
C ILE A 23 3.07 -10.60 -3.70
N ARG A 24 2.96 -10.27 -4.99
CA ARG A 24 3.03 -8.89 -5.47
C ARG A 24 1.91 -8.02 -4.89
N LEU A 25 0.68 -8.53 -4.94
CA LEU A 25 -0.49 -7.83 -4.38
C LEU A 25 -0.38 -7.70 -2.86
N LYS A 26 0.09 -8.75 -2.18
CA LYS A 26 0.29 -8.75 -0.72
C LYS A 26 1.30 -7.69 -0.30
N CYS A 27 2.42 -7.59 -1.02
CA CYS A 27 3.42 -6.55 -0.81
C CYS A 27 2.84 -5.15 -1.05
N ALA A 28 2.13 -4.95 -2.17
CA ALA A 28 1.55 -3.66 -2.50
C ALA A 28 0.55 -3.17 -1.44
N VAL A 29 -0.36 -4.05 -1.02
CA VAL A 29 -1.37 -3.74 0.01
C VAL A 29 -0.70 -3.46 1.36
N ARG A 30 0.32 -4.24 1.74
CA ARG A 30 1.08 -3.96 2.98
C ARG A 30 1.76 -2.60 2.94
N ILE A 31 2.40 -2.25 1.83
CA ILE A 31 3.04 -0.94 1.68
C ILE A 31 2.00 0.17 1.84
N ALA A 32 0.84 0.07 1.17
CA ALA A 32 -0.22 1.07 1.27
C ALA A 32 -0.73 1.24 2.71
N ILE A 33 -0.94 0.13 3.43
CA ILE A 33 -1.42 0.15 4.83
C ILE A 33 -0.40 0.82 5.76
N GLU A 34 0.87 0.44 5.66
CA GLU A 34 1.92 0.89 6.61
C GLU A 34 2.40 2.32 6.34
N THR A 35 2.36 2.76 5.07
CA THR A 35 2.91 4.07 4.66
C THR A 35 1.85 5.11 4.36
N GLY A 36 0.58 4.70 4.19
CA GLY A 36 -0.49 5.58 3.71
C GLY A 36 -0.40 5.92 2.22
N ALA A 37 0.51 5.29 1.47
CA ALA A 37 0.63 5.50 0.03
C ALA A 37 -0.63 5.04 -0.71
N THR A 38 -1.03 5.82 -1.71
CA THR A 38 -2.13 5.52 -2.62
C THR A 38 -1.79 4.34 -3.53
N GLN A 39 -2.83 3.71 -4.07
CA GLN A 39 -2.68 2.62 -5.04
C GLN A 39 -1.78 3.01 -6.23
N GLY A 40 -1.96 4.22 -6.77
CA GLY A 40 -1.19 4.70 -7.93
C GLY A 40 0.30 4.87 -7.63
N GLU A 41 0.63 5.30 -6.42
CA GLU A 41 2.01 5.46 -5.98
C GLU A 41 2.70 4.11 -5.77
N VAL A 42 2.02 3.16 -5.12
CA VAL A 42 2.54 1.80 -4.92
C VAL A 42 2.70 1.06 -6.25
N TRP A 43 1.76 1.24 -7.18
CA TRP A 43 1.81 0.60 -8.50
C TRP A 43 2.99 1.08 -9.35
N ARG A 44 3.41 2.34 -9.17
CA ARG A 44 4.55 2.95 -9.88
C ARG A 44 5.89 2.74 -9.16
N LEU A 45 5.91 2.04 -8.03
CA LEU A 45 7.12 1.79 -7.26
C LEU A 45 8.09 0.92 -8.08
N THR A 46 9.34 1.37 -8.20
CA THR A 46 10.40 0.60 -8.85
C THR A 46 11.52 0.29 -7.87
N TRP A 47 12.28 -0.78 -8.11
CA TRP A 47 13.39 -1.20 -7.23
C TRP A 47 14.38 -0.09 -6.87
N PRO A 48 14.78 0.82 -7.79
CA PRO A 48 15.63 1.97 -7.45
C PRO A 48 15.04 2.93 -6.41
N ASN A 49 13.75 2.84 -6.11
CA ASN A 49 13.07 3.66 -5.11
C ASN A 49 12.87 2.94 -3.77
N VAL A 50 13.35 1.71 -3.63
CA VAL A 50 13.23 0.91 -2.40
C VAL A 50 14.57 0.89 -1.68
N ASN A 51 14.61 1.41 -0.46
CA ASN A 51 15.77 1.34 0.41
C ASN A 51 15.48 0.37 1.56
N LEU A 52 15.95 -0.87 1.43
CA LEU A 52 15.73 -1.92 2.43
C LEU A 52 16.54 -1.70 3.71
N GLN A 53 17.70 -1.04 3.63
CA GLN A 53 18.54 -0.74 4.80
C GLN A 53 17.85 0.25 5.73
N ASN A 54 17.31 1.33 5.16
CA ASN A 54 16.63 2.39 5.90
C ASN A 54 15.13 2.13 6.05
N LYS A 55 14.61 1.05 5.47
CA LYS A 55 13.17 0.69 5.43
C LYS A 55 12.30 1.83 4.90
N THR A 56 12.76 2.50 3.86
CA THR A 56 12.03 3.62 3.23
C THR A 56 11.74 3.34 1.76
N ILE A 57 10.66 3.95 1.27
CA ILE A 57 10.32 4.01 -0.16
C ILE A 57 10.26 5.46 -0.60
N THR A 58 10.74 5.74 -1.81
CA THR A 58 10.68 7.08 -2.39
C THR A 58 9.57 7.15 -3.42
N ILE A 59 8.57 7.99 -3.19
CA ILE A 59 7.45 8.17 -4.11
C ILE A 59 7.76 9.34 -5.06
N ARG A 60 7.66 9.11 -6.36
CA ARG A 60 7.87 10.14 -7.38
C ARG A 60 6.54 10.64 -7.91
N HIS A 61 6.17 11.86 -7.54
CA HIS A 61 5.07 12.57 -8.20
C HIS A 61 5.63 13.27 -9.44
N GLN A 62 5.11 12.94 -10.62
CA GLN A 62 5.29 13.81 -11.78
C GLN A 62 4.41 15.04 -11.53
N ARG A 63 5.03 16.23 -11.44
CA ARG A 63 4.30 17.50 -11.51
C ARG A 63 3.78 17.63 -12.94
N THR A 64 2.50 17.39 -13.14
CA THR A 64 1.72 17.93 -14.27
C THR A 64 1.41 19.39 -14.04
#